data_AF-A0A3B0VDP5-F1
#
_entry.id   AF-A0A3B0VDP5-F1
#
_cell.length_a   1.000
_cell.length_b   1.000
_cell.length_c   1.000
_cell.angle_alpha   90.00
_cell.angle_beta   90.00
_cell.angle_gamma   90.00
#
_symmetry.space_group_name_H-M   'P 1'
#
loop_
_entity.id
_entity.type
_entity.pdbx_description
1 polymer ?
#
loop_
_entity_poly.entity_id
_entity_poly.type
_entity_poly.pdbx_seq_one_letter_code
_entity_poly.pdbx_strand_id
1 'polypeptide(L)'
;MTGTEFKQLFETHFDAVRNYIWYRSGNPELASDVAQETFLKLWEKRPYADKTKLRGLLFKMAGDIFISAYRKQTTELKFRMNIKPGFENRTPEEELHYRELKEKYEKIL
;
A
#
# COMPACT_ATOMS: atom_id res chain seq x y z
N MET A 1 -11.08 23.51 14.09
CA MET A 1 -9.73 23.76 13.55
C MET A 1 -9.84 24.67 12.34
N THR A 2 -9.37 25.91 12.46
CA THR A 2 -9.28 26.87 11.36
C THR A 2 -8.14 26.51 10.40
N GLY A 3 -8.10 27.15 9.22
CA GLY A 3 -7.01 26.95 8.25
C GLY A 3 -5.63 27.30 8.82
N THR A 4 -5.54 28.39 9.60
CA THR A 4 -4.30 28.85 10.22
C THR A 4 -3.81 27.89 11.31
N GLU A 5 -4.72 27.36 12.14
CA GLU A 5 -4.39 26.37 13.18
C GLU A 5 -3.84 25.07 12.57
N PHE A 6 -4.44 24.61 11.49
CA PHE A 6 -3.94 23.44 10.78
C PHE A 6 -2.56 23.68 10.17
N LYS A 7 -2.33 24.85 9.55
CA LYS A 7 -1.04 25.19 8.96
C LYS A 7 0.07 25.16 10.01
N GLN A 8 -0.16 25.76 11.17
CA GLN A 8 0.78 25.70 12.29
C GLN A 8 1.03 24.26 12.76
N LEU A 9 -0.02 23.45 12.87
CA LEU A 9 0.11 22.05 13.26
C LEU A 9 0.95 21.26 12.25
N PHE A 10 0.69 21.46 10.95
CA PHE A 10 1.40 20.85 9.84
C PHE A 10 2.89 21.22 9.88
N GLU A 11 3.21 22.51 9.85
CA GLU A 11 4.59 23.00 9.87
C GLU A 11 5.37 22.51 11.10
N THR A 12 4.69 22.34 12.24
CA THR A 12 5.33 21.88 13.49
C THR A 12 5.55 20.37 13.53
N HIS A 13 4.66 19.56 12.95
CA HIS A 13 4.62 18.10 13.20
C HIS A 13 4.87 17.24 11.96
N PHE A 14 4.83 17.80 10.74
CA PHE A 14 4.94 17.00 9.52
C PHE A 14 6.23 16.19 9.47
N ASP A 15 7.37 16.84 9.69
CA ASP A 15 8.67 16.17 9.69
C ASP A 15 8.79 15.12 10.80
N ALA A 16 8.22 15.39 11.97
CA ALA A 16 8.23 14.44 13.08
C ALA A 16 7.42 13.17 12.75
N VAL A 17 6.26 13.32 12.10
CA VAL A 17 5.44 12.20 11.63
C VAL A 17 6.13 11.44 10.50
N ARG A 18 6.71 12.15 9.52
CA ARG A 18 7.47 11.53 8.42
C ARG A 18 8.63 10.71 8.96
N ASN A 19 9.45 11.29 9.84
CA ASN A 19 10.61 10.61 10.42
C ASN A 19 10.18 9.40 11.26
N TYR A 20 9.08 9.52 12.02
CA TYR A 20 8.52 8.41 12.79
C TYR A 20 8.12 7.20 11.93
N ILE A 21 7.60 7.43 10.72
CA ILE A 21 7.31 6.34 9.76
C ILE A 21 8.58 5.86 9.08
N TRP A 22 9.46 6.77 8.66
CA TRP A 22 10.73 6.43 8.01
C TRP A 22 11.59 5.49 8.86
N TYR A 23 11.71 5.75 10.17
CA TYR A 23 12.44 4.87 11.09
C TYR A 23 11.87 3.44 11.17
N ARG A 24 10.60 3.23 10.77
CA ARG A 24 9.93 1.91 10.78
C ARG A 24 9.94 1.24 9.42
N SER A 25 9.79 2.02 8.36
CA SER A 25 9.68 1.51 7.00
C SER A 25 11.03 1.35 6.32
N GLY A 26 12.04 2.14 6.71
CA GLY A 26 13.29 2.31 5.96
C GLY A 26 13.10 2.91 4.57
N ASN A 27 11.89 3.36 4.24
CA ASN A 27 11.50 3.82 2.91
C ASN A 27 11.02 5.29 2.99
N PRO A 28 11.78 6.24 2.43
CA PRO A 28 11.46 7.67 2.53
C PRO A 28 10.24 8.08 1.70
N GLU A 29 9.98 7.44 0.56
CA GLU A 29 8.79 7.68 -0.25
C GLU A 29 7.53 7.28 0.52
N LEU A 30 7.48 6.04 1.02
CA LEU A 30 6.36 5.55 1.82
C LEU A 30 6.14 6.40 3.07
N ALA A 31 7.23 6.85 3.72
CA ALA A 31 7.11 7.73 4.88
C ALA A 31 6.48 9.08 4.52
N SER A 32 6.84 9.64 3.36
CA SER A 32 6.28 10.88 2.86
C SER A 32 4.80 10.73 2.50
N ASP A 33 4.43 9.62 1.86
CA ASP A 33 3.04 9.31 1.50
C ASP A 33 2.15 9.13 2.73
N VAL A 34 2.61 8.34 3.72
CA VAL A 34 1.87 8.12 4.96
C VAL A 34 1.71 9.43 5.74
N ALA A 35 2.75 10.26 5.80
CA ALA A 35 2.66 11.57 6.46
C ALA A 35 1.63 12.46 5.77
N GLN A 36 1.69 12.59 4.44
CA GLN A 36 0.70 13.37 3.68
C GLN A 36 -0.73 12.87 3.91
N GLU A 37 -0.97 11.56 3.79
CA GLU A 37 -2.29 10.97 4.01
C GLU A 37 -2.80 11.20 5.44
N THR A 38 -1.91 11.18 6.43
CA THR A 38 -2.25 11.48 7.83
C THR A 38 -2.81 12.89 7.98
N PHE A 39 -2.13 13.89 7.42
CA PHE A 39 -2.55 15.29 7.53
C PHE A 39 -3.79 15.59 6.67
N LEU A 40 -3.94 14.94 5.50
CA LEU A 40 -5.15 15.00 4.69
C LEU A 40 -6.36 14.47 5.47
N LYS A 41 -6.26 13.27 6.06
CA LYS A 41 -7.33 12.70 6.88
C LYS A 41 -7.65 13.55 8.12
N LEU A 42 -6.64 14.19 8.71
CA LEU A 42 -6.86 15.10 9.84
C LEU A 42 -7.63 16.35 9.39
N TRP A 43 -7.25 16.91 8.23
CA TRP A 43 -7.92 18.06 7.63
C TRP A 43 -9.38 17.77 7.31
N GLU A 44 -9.68 16.62 6.72
CA GLU A 44 -11.05 16.18 6.41
C GLU A 44 -11.90 16.00 7.66
N LYS A 45 -11.36 15.34 8.70
CA LYS A 45 -12.12 15.03 9.92
C LYS A 45 -12.33 16.22 10.85
N ARG A 46 -11.51 17.27 10.73
CA ARG A 46 -11.59 18.49 11.57
C ARG A 46 -11.84 18.22 13.06
N PRO A 47 -11.11 17.29 13.71
CA PRO A 47 -11.44 16.92 15.08
C PRO A 47 -11.32 18.12 16.02
N TYR A 48 -12.30 18.27 16.92
CA TYR A 48 -12.22 19.24 18.00
C TYR A 48 -11.41 18.61 19.15
N ALA A 49 -10.14 19.01 19.28
CA ALA A 49 -9.24 18.48 20.31
C ALA A 49 -8.14 19.48 20.66
N ASP A 50 -7.65 19.40 21.89
CA ASP A 50 -6.50 20.17 22.36
C ASP A 50 -5.22 19.81 21.59
N LYS A 51 -4.25 20.75 21.52
CA LYS A 51 -2.97 20.56 20.81
C LYS A 51 -2.22 19.30 21.24
N THR A 52 -2.22 18.95 22.53
CA THR A 52 -1.58 17.74 23.05
C THR A 52 -2.24 16.46 22.55
N LYS A 53 -3.58 16.44 22.51
CA LYS A 53 -4.36 15.32 21.98
C LYS A 53 -4.21 15.19 20.47
N LEU A 54 -4.12 16.31 19.74
CA LEU A 54 -3.88 16.32 18.30
C LEU A 54 -2.53 15.71 17.93
N ARG A 55 -1.47 15.98 18.69
CA ARG A 55 -0.16 15.34 18.48
C ARG A 55 -0.26 13.82 18.64
N GLY A 56 -0.84 13.34 19.73
CA GLY A 56 -1.03 11.89 19.93
C GLY A 56 -1.88 11.26 18.84
N LEU A 57 -2.93 11.96 18.39
CA LEU A 57 -3.80 11.54 17.31
C LEU A 57 -3.05 11.41 15.97
N LEU A 58 -2.17 12.37 15.64
CA LEU A 58 -1.34 12.32 14.42
C LEU A 58 -0.49 11.05 14.36
N PHE A 59 0.25 10.74 15.44
CA PHE A 59 1.09 9.54 15.47
C PHE A 59 0.29 8.24 15.45
N LYS A 60 -0.89 8.23 16.08
CA LYS A 60 -1.83 7.10 16.01
C LYS A 60 -2.31 6.90 14.57
N MET A 61 -2.82 7.95 13.93
CA MET A 61 -3.33 7.90 12.56
C MET A 61 -2.25 7.47 11.56
N ALA A 62 -1.03 8.03 11.68
CA ALA A 62 0.10 7.64 10.83
C ALA A 62 0.47 6.17 11.03
N GLY A 63 0.46 5.68 12.28
CA GLY A 63 0.68 4.27 12.59
C GLY A 63 -0.36 3.36 11.93
N ASP A 64 -1.65 3.71 12.03
CA ASP A 64 -2.74 2.93 11.44
C ASP A 64 -2.64 2.88 9.90
N ILE A 65 -2.34 4.01 9.26
CA ILE A 65 -2.14 4.10 7.80
C ILE A 65 -0.94 3.24 7.38
N PHE A 66 0.19 3.35 8.07
CA PHE A 66 1.38 2.56 7.79
C PHE A 66 1.11 1.05 7.93
N ILE A 67 0.46 0.62 9.00
CA ILE A 67 0.11 -0.80 9.20
C ILE A 67 -0.78 -1.31 8.07
N SER A 68 -1.75 -0.49 7.63
CA SER A 68 -2.62 -0.84 6.50
C SER A 68 -1.82 -1.03 5.21
N ALA A 69 -0.93 -0.07 4.89
CA ALA A 69 -0.05 -0.15 3.73
C ALA A 69 0.86 -1.39 3.77
N TYR A 70 1.47 -1.66 4.94
CA TYR A 70 2.34 -2.81 5.14
C TYR A 70 1.59 -4.15 4.96
N ARG A 71 0.36 -4.25 5.48
CA ARG A 71 -0.50 -5.44 5.29
C ARG A 71 -0.85 -5.64 3.82
N LYS A 72 -1.17 -4.57 3.09
CA LYS A 72 -1.46 -4.63 1.65
C LYS A 72 -0.24 -5.16 0.87
N GLN A 73 0.94 -4.58 1.12
CA GLN A 73 2.20 -5.04 0.50
C GLN A 73 2.51 -6.51 0.81
N THR A 74 2.27 -6.94 2.06
CA THR A 74 2.47 -8.33 2.47
C THR A 74 1.53 -9.28 1.72
N THR A 75 0.25 -8.91 1.58
CA THR A 75 -0.73 -9.72 0.85
C THR A 75 -0.40 -9.80 -0.64
N GLU A 76 -0.02 -8.68 -1.27
CA GLU A 76 0.43 -8.65 -2.67
C GLU A 76 1.67 -9.52 -2.88
N LEU A 77 2.63 -9.48 -1.96
CA LEU A 77 3.82 -10.34 -2.03
C LEU A 77 3.45 -11.81 -1.91
N LYS A 78 2.59 -12.19 -0.96
CA LYS A 78 2.10 -13.57 -0.82
C LYS A 78 1.37 -14.04 -2.07
N PHE A 79 0.54 -13.18 -2.65
CA PHE A 79 -0.15 -13.48 -3.91
C PHE A 79 0.87 -13.74 -5.03
N ARG A 80 1.85 -12.86 -5.23
CA ARG A 80 2.92 -13.05 -6.22
C ARG A 80 3.74 -14.31 -5.98
N MET A 81 4.05 -14.65 -4.73
CA MET A 81 4.78 -15.87 -4.38
C MET A 81 3.95 -17.14 -4.62
N ASN A 82 2.64 -17.06 -4.42
CA ASN A 82 1.72 -18.17 -4.63
C ASN A 82 1.30 -18.35 -6.10
N ILE A 83 1.52 -17.35 -6.97
CA ILE A 83 1.49 -17.54 -8.42
C ILE A 83 2.68 -18.44 -8.76
N LYS A 84 2.43 -19.76 -8.83
CA LYS A 84 3.39 -20.71 -9.37
C LYS A 84 3.66 -20.37 -10.84
N PRO A 85 4.90 -20.12 -11.26
CA PRO A 85 5.26 -19.86 -12.66
C PRO A 85 5.18 -21.12 -13.56
N GLY A 86 4.25 -22.04 -13.28
CA GLY A 86 4.17 -23.32 -13.97
C GLY A 86 2.84 -24.07 -13.82
N PHE A 87 1.79 -23.47 -13.26
CA PHE A 87 0.44 -24.00 -13.50
C PHE A 87 -0.07 -23.40 -14.81
N GLU A 88 0.40 -23.97 -15.92
CA GLU A 88 -0.42 -24.04 -17.11
C GLU A 88 -1.66 -24.85 -16.71
N ASN A 89 -2.72 -24.18 -16.27
CA ASN A 89 -4.04 -24.78 -16.15
C ASN A 89 -4.58 -25.01 -17.56
N ARG A 90 -3.87 -25.82 -18.37
CA ARG A 90 -4.42 -26.25 -19.66
C ARG A 90 -5.58 -27.17 -19.35
N THR A 91 -6.76 -26.84 -19.86
CA THR A 91 -7.88 -27.75 -19.74
C THR A 91 -7.60 -29.02 -20.56
N PRO A 92 -8.22 -30.17 -20.23
CA PRO A 92 -8.06 -31.38 -21.03
C PRO A 92 -8.32 -31.15 -22.54
N GLU A 93 -9.24 -30.23 -22.85
CA GLU A 93 -9.56 -29.82 -24.22
C GLU A 93 -8.42 -29.04 -24.89
N GLU A 94 -7.77 -28.11 -24.17
CA GLU A 94 -6.64 -27.34 -24.68
C GLU A 94 -5.42 -28.23 -24.96
N GLU A 95 -5.21 -29.24 -24.13
CA GLU A 95 -4.13 -30.21 -24.34
C GLU A 95 -4.42 -31.17 -25.49
N LEU A 96 -5.67 -31.62 -25.64
CA LEU A 96 -6.12 -32.40 -26.79
C LEU A 96 -5.93 -31.61 -28.10
N HIS A 97 -6.36 -30.36 -28.12
CA HIS A 97 -6.25 -29.49 -29.28
C HIS A 97 -4.79 -29.25 -29.69
N TYR A 98 -3.89 -29.07 -28.72
CA TYR A 98 -2.46 -28.95 -28.96
C TYR A 98 -1.87 -30.22 -29.62
N ARG A 99 -2.27 -31.41 -29.16
CA ARG A 99 -1.84 -32.69 -29.74
C ARG A 99 -2.31 -32.85 -31.18
N GLU A 100 -3.58 -32.56 -31.44
CA GLU A 100 -4.15 -32.62 -32.80
C GLU A 100 -3.47 -31.64 -33.76
N LEU A 101 -3.17 -30.43 -33.29
CA LEU A 101 -2.49 -29.43 -34.10
C LEU A 101 -1.07 -29.89 -34.42
N LYS A 102 -0.35 -30.43 -33.43
CA LYS A 102 1.00 -30.97 -33.60
C LYS A 102 1.03 -32.12 -34.63
N GLU A 103 0.12 -33.08 -34.54
CA GLU A 103 0.04 -34.20 -35.49
C GLU A 103 -0.23 -33.72 -36.93
N LYS A 104 -1.05 -32.68 -37.11
CA LYS A 104 -1.29 -32.11 -38.44
C LYS A 104 -0.04 -31.46 -39.02
N TYR A 105 0.72 -30.72 -38.20
CA TYR A 105 1.98 -30.11 -38.63
C TYR A 105 3.03 -31.17 -39.01
N GLU A 106 3.16 -32.24 -38.21
CA GLU A 106 4.10 -33.33 -38.48
C GLU A 106 3.74 -34.15 -39.72
N LYS A 107 2.45 -34.20 -40.11
CA LYS A 107 2.01 -34.84 -41.36
C LYS A 107 2.18 -33.98 -42.61
N ILE A 108 2.30 -32.66 -42.43
CA ILE A 108 2.44 -31.69 -43.52
C ILE A 108 3.92 -31.46 -43.89
N LEU A 109 4.85 -31.87 -43.01
CA LEU A 109 6.30 -31.88 -43.25
C LEU A 109 6.76 -33.24 -43.82
#